data_AF-A0A442AS42-F1
#
_entry.id   AF-A0A442AS42-F1
#
_cell.length_a   1.000
_cell.length_b   1.000
_cell.length_c   1.000
_cell.angle_alpha   90.00
_cell.angle_beta   90.00
_cell.angle_gamma   90.00
#
_symmetry.space_group_name_H-M   'P 1'
#
loop_
_entity.id
_entity.type
_entity.pdbx_description
1 polymer ?
#
loop_
_entity_poly.entity_id
_entity_poly.type
_entity_poly.pdbx_seq_one_letter_code
_entity_poly.pdbx_strand_id
1 'polypeptide(L)'
;TTIAEKWKGKRLNSPNDVVVRSDGSIWFTDPSYGIDTDYEGDKAESEIGACNVYRVDPDTGDVEAVITDMVRPNGLAFSLDESLLYVADTGRTHGEKNPAHMR
;
A
#
# COMPACT_ATOMS: atom_id res chain seq x y z
N THR A 1 -5.83 4.91 -18.43
CA THR A 1 -6.39 3.62 -17.99
C THR A 1 -6.10 3.45 -16.52
N THR A 2 -7.05 2.89 -15.76
CA THR A 2 -6.85 2.52 -14.35
C THR A 2 -6.03 1.24 -14.28
N ILE A 3 -5.03 1.19 -13.38
CA ILE A 3 -4.15 0.02 -13.20
C ILE A 3 -4.73 -0.93 -12.14
N ALA A 4 -5.15 -0.40 -10.99
CA ALA A 4 -5.80 -1.15 -9.93
C ALA A 4 -6.83 -0.26 -9.21
N GLU A 5 -8.02 -0.80 -8.97
CA GLU A 5 -9.08 -0.13 -8.18
C GLU A 5 -9.62 -0.99 -7.02
N LYS A 6 -9.52 -2.32 -7.16
CA LYS A 6 -10.10 -3.29 -6.23
C LYS A 6 -9.16 -4.47 -6.04
N TRP A 7 -9.21 -5.04 -4.85
CA TRP A 7 -8.60 -6.32 -4.54
C TRP A 7 -9.67 -7.28 -4.02
N LYS A 8 -9.80 -8.46 -4.65
CA LYS A 8 -10.85 -9.46 -4.32
C LYS A 8 -12.26 -8.86 -4.27
N GLY A 9 -12.56 -7.94 -5.20
CA GLY A 9 -13.86 -7.27 -5.31
C GLY A 9 -14.11 -6.13 -4.32
N LYS A 10 -13.19 -5.87 -3.39
CA LYS A 10 -13.26 -4.77 -2.42
C LYS A 10 -12.44 -3.59 -2.90
N ARG A 11 -12.92 -2.36 -2.72
CA ARG A 11 -12.17 -1.13 -3.05
C ARG A 11 -10.89 -1.05 -2.21
N LEU A 12 -9.81 -0.60 -2.83
CA LEU A 12 -8.60 -0.16 -2.14
C LEU A 12 -8.94 0.99 -1.18
N ASN A 13 -8.16 1.15 -0.11
CA ASN A 13 -8.38 2.19 0.89
C ASN A 13 -8.09 3.57 0.31
N SER A 14 -6.81 3.85 0.10
CA SER A 14 -6.26 5.09 -0.42
C SER A 14 -4.81 4.82 -0.82
N PRO A 15 -4.57 4.28 -2.04
CA PRO A 15 -3.21 4.03 -2.52
C PRO A 15 -2.35 5.29 -2.41
N ASN A 16 -1.12 5.14 -1.89
CA ASN A 16 -0.29 6.29 -1.53
C ASN A 16 1.05 6.30 -2.29
N ASP A 17 2.02 5.53 -1.84
CA ASP A 17 3.34 5.46 -2.48
C ASP A 17 3.42 4.32 -3.49
N VAL A 18 4.25 4.49 -4.51
CA VAL A 18 4.42 3.55 -5.63
C VAL A 18 5.87 3.46 -6.07
N VAL A 19 6.30 2.25 -6.44
CA VAL A 19 7.59 1.98 -7.09
C VAL A 19 7.41 0.95 -8.20
N VAL A 20 8.15 1.10 -9.29
CA VAL A 20 8.16 0.14 -10.39
C VAL A 20 9.46 -0.65 -10.32
N ARG A 21 9.36 -1.97 -10.36
CA ARG A 21 10.50 -2.88 -10.41
C ARG A 21 10.99 -3.03 -11.86
N SER A 22 12.26 -3.40 -12.06
CA SER A 22 12.85 -3.57 -13.41
C SER A 22 12.14 -4.59 -14.30
N ASP A 23 11.39 -5.54 -13.72
CA ASP A 23 10.55 -6.49 -14.45
C ASP A 23 9.21 -5.91 -14.93
N GLY A 24 8.93 -4.64 -14.64
CA GLY A 24 7.71 -3.94 -15.01
C GLY A 24 6.57 -4.07 -13.99
N SER A 25 6.71 -4.91 -12.96
CA SER A 25 5.70 -5.00 -11.90
C SER A 25 5.62 -3.70 -11.10
N ILE A 26 4.40 -3.29 -10.78
CA ILE A 26 4.13 -2.06 -10.04
C ILE A 26 3.77 -2.43 -8.60
N TRP A 27 4.45 -1.80 -7.65
CA TRP A 27 4.25 -2.03 -6.23
C TRP A 27 3.75 -0.76 -5.57
N PHE A 28 2.74 -0.87 -4.72
CA PHE A 28 2.15 0.29 -4.07
C PHE A 28 1.66 -0.02 -2.66
N THR A 29 1.61 1.00 -1.82
CA THR A 29 1.02 0.91 -0.48
C THR A 29 -0.42 1.40 -0.47
N ASP A 30 -1.23 0.78 0.37
CA ASP A 30 -2.65 1.11 0.56
C ASP A 30 -2.98 1.37 2.03
N PRO A 31 -2.39 2.41 2.66
CA PRO A 31 -2.82 2.88 3.97
C PRO A 31 -4.24 3.45 3.91
N SER A 32 -4.87 3.69 5.06
CA SER A 32 -6.24 4.25 5.12
C SER A 32 -6.29 5.78 5.24
N TYR A 33 -5.16 6.47 5.13
CA TYR A 33 -5.04 7.91 5.34
C TYR A 33 -6.12 8.75 4.63
N GLY A 34 -6.33 8.49 3.34
CA GLY A 34 -7.30 9.22 2.52
C GLY A 34 -8.77 8.91 2.81
N ILE A 35 -9.05 7.90 3.64
CA ILE A 35 -10.42 7.53 4.05
C ILE A 35 -10.67 7.70 5.56
N ASP A 36 -9.64 7.95 6.36
CA ASP A 36 -9.77 8.13 7.81
C ASP A 36 -10.56 9.42 8.15
N THR A 37 -10.39 10.48 7.35
CA THR A 37 -11.04 11.79 7.53
C THR A 37 -11.25 12.51 6.19
N ASP A 38 -12.07 13.57 6.19
CA ASP A 38 -12.25 14.44 5.01
C ASP A 38 -11.10 15.46 4.80
N TYR A 39 -10.01 15.37 5.56
CA TYR A 39 -8.87 16.29 5.44
C TYR A 39 -7.88 15.85 4.36
N GLU A 40 -7.54 14.56 4.31
CA GLU A 40 -6.60 14.01 3.33
C GLU A 40 -7.31 13.43 2.09
N GLY A 41 -8.60 13.12 2.20
CA GLY A 41 -9.42 12.60 1.11
C GLY A 41 -10.91 12.66 1.47
N ASP A 42 -11.66 11.62 1.11
CA ASP A 42 -13.08 11.50 1.41
C ASP A 42 -13.29 10.40 2.43
N LYS A 43 -13.86 10.74 3.60
CA LYS A 43 -14.02 9.79 4.69
C LYS A 43 -14.86 8.59 4.25
N ALA A 44 -14.33 7.39 4.47
CA ALA A 44 -15.01 6.14 4.16
C ALA A 44 -14.57 5.00 5.08
N GLU A 45 -15.40 3.97 5.18
CA GLU A 45 -15.02 2.74 5.85
C GLU A 45 -14.17 1.87 4.90
N SER A 46 -13.10 1.29 5.42
CA SER A 46 -12.28 0.34 4.65
C SER A 46 -13.09 -0.91 4.30
N GLU A 47 -13.23 -1.21 3.00
CA GLU A 47 -13.86 -2.47 2.57
C GLU A 47 -12.94 -3.67 2.81
N ILE A 48 -11.62 -3.47 2.83
CA ILE A 48 -10.60 -4.51 2.98
C ILE A 48 -10.40 -4.87 4.46
N GLY A 49 -10.47 -3.89 5.36
CA GLY A 49 -10.25 -4.04 6.79
C GLY A 49 -8.78 -4.18 7.20
N ALA A 50 -7.85 -3.89 6.28
CA ALA A 50 -6.40 -3.95 6.49
C ALA A 50 -5.68 -2.94 5.58
N CYS A 51 -4.43 -2.60 5.94
CA CYS A 51 -3.54 -1.81 5.10
C CYS A 51 -2.41 -2.71 4.60
N ASN A 52 -2.27 -2.84 3.28
CA ASN A 52 -1.33 -3.80 2.68
C ASN A 52 -0.38 -3.11 1.71
N VAL A 53 0.69 -3.82 1.36
CA VAL A 53 1.49 -3.55 0.16
C VAL A 53 1.04 -4.50 -0.94
N TYR A 54 0.74 -3.95 -2.10
CA TYR A 54 0.27 -4.69 -3.24
C TYR A 54 1.30 -4.70 -4.36
N ARG A 55 1.29 -5.77 -5.15
CA ARG A 55 1.93 -5.85 -6.46
C ARG A 55 0.84 -5.99 -7.51
N VAL A 56 0.95 -5.24 -8.60
CA VAL A 56 0.10 -5.40 -9.78
C VAL A 56 0.94 -5.68 -11.02
N ASP A 57 0.52 -6.66 -11.80
CA ASP A 57 0.96 -6.85 -13.17
C ASP A 57 0.17 -5.88 -14.06
N PRO A 58 0.81 -4.89 -14.71
CA PRO A 58 0.09 -3.89 -15.50
C PRO A 58 -0.49 -4.44 -16.80
N ASP A 59 -0.01 -5.59 -17.30
CA ASP A 59 -0.48 -6.20 -18.53
C ASP A 59 -1.76 -7.02 -18.29
N THR A 60 -1.85 -7.73 -17.16
CA THR A 60 -3.04 -8.54 -16.82
C THR A 60 -4.01 -7.81 -15.89
N GLY A 61 -3.54 -6.83 -15.13
CA GLY A 61 -4.31 -6.19 -14.05
C GLY A 61 -4.41 -7.05 -12.78
N ASP A 62 -3.66 -8.15 -12.68
CA ASP A 62 -3.70 -9.03 -11.50
C ASP A 62 -3.06 -8.34 -10.30
N VAL A 63 -3.84 -8.18 -9.22
CA VAL A 63 -3.41 -7.53 -7.98
C VAL A 63 -3.24 -8.55 -6.87
N GLU A 64 -2.06 -8.58 -6.26
CA GLU A 64 -1.71 -9.46 -5.14
C GLU A 64 -1.32 -8.64 -3.91
N ALA A 65 -1.84 -9.01 -2.73
CA ALA A 65 -1.37 -8.47 -1.45
C ALA A 65 -0.12 -9.23 -1.04
N VAL A 66 1.04 -8.55 -0.99
CA VAL A 66 2.34 -9.19 -0.73
C VAL A 66 2.78 -9.02 0.72
N ILE A 67 2.53 -7.86 1.32
CA ILE A 67 2.82 -7.60 2.73
C ILE A 67 1.51 -7.22 3.42
N THR A 68 1.15 -7.98 4.45
CA THR A 68 -0.17 -7.91 5.10
C THR A 68 -0.09 -7.78 6.63
N ASP A 69 1.10 -7.50 7.16
CA ASP A 69 1.38 -7.45 8.60
C ASP A 69 1.85 -6.06 9.07
N MET A 70 1.54 -5.01 8.30
CA MET A 70 1.85 -3.61 8.62
C MET A 70 0.61 -2.83 9.08
N VAL A 71 0.84 -1.77 9.86
CA VAL A 71 -0.23 -0.91 10.37
C VAL A 71 -0.55 0.23 9.40
N ARG A 72 0.47 0.97 8.94
CA ARG A 72 0.36 2.02 7.92
C ARG A 72 1.55 1.95 6.97
N PRO A 73 1.54 1.02 6.00
CA PRO A 73 2.57 0.97 4.96
C PRO A 73 2.56 2.28 4.17
N ASN A 74 3.74 2.80 3.87
CA ASN A 74 3.91 4.12 3.25
C ASN A 74 5.03 4.04 2.20
N GLY A 75 6.19 4.65 2.43
CA GLY A 75 7.31 4.63 1.48
C GLY A 75 7.78 3.23 1.07
N LEU A 76 8.10 3.08 -0.22
CA LEU A 76 8.65 1.88 -0.84
C LEU A 76 9.97 2.18 -1.52
N ALA A 77 10.95 1.28 -1.39
CA ALA A 77 12.18 1.33 -2.18
C ALA A 77 12.75 -0.07 -2.38
N PHE A 78 13.08 -0.43 -3.62
CA PHE A 78 13.92 -1.60 -3.85
C PHE A 78 15.39 -1.25 -3.57
N SER A 79 16.12 -2.24 -3.05
CA SER A 79 17.59 -2.27 -3.12
C SER A 79 18.08 -2.15 -4.57
N LEU A 80 19.35 -1.76 -4.77
CA LEU A 80 19.91 -1.54 -6.11
C LEU A 80 19.88 -2.77 -7.01
N ASP A 81 19.97 -3.97 -6.42
CA ASP A 81 19.86 -5.25 -7.14
C ASP A 81 18.44 -5.84 -7.08
N GLU A 82 17.49 -5.09 -6.52
CA GLU A 82 16.07 -5.45 -6.34
C GLU A 82 15.83 -6.77 -5.60
N SER A 83 16.82 -7.23 -4.82
CA SER A 83 16.71 -8.44 -4.00
C SER A 83 15.89 -8.22 -2.72
N LEU A 84 15.88 -6.98 -2.24
CA LEU A 84 15.13 -6.50 -1.09
C LEU A 84 14.17 -5.38 -1.49
N LEU A 85 12.97 -5.41 -0.92
CA LEU A 85 12.02 -4.30 -0.88
C LEU A 85 12.00 -3.75 0.55
N TYR A 86 12.37 -2.47 0.70
CA TYR A 86 12.22 -1.72 1.94
C TYR A 86 10.87 -1.04 1.98
N VAL A 87 10.17 -1.17 3.10
CA VAL A 87 8.86 -0.55 3.32
C VAL A 87 8.85 0.18 4.66
N ALA A 88 8.41 1.44 4.65
CA ALA A 88 8.17 2.20 5.86
C ALA A 88 6.80 1.86 6.45
N ASP A 89 6.75 1.50 7.72
CA ASP A 89 5.51 1.45 8.51
C ASP A 89 5.44 2.70 9.40
N THR A 90 4.45 3.54 9.07
CA THR A 90 4.18 4.82 9.73
C THR A 90 3.07 4.70 10.78
N GLY A 91 2.79 3.50 11.26
CA GLY A 91 1.68 3.17 12.17
C GLY A 91 1.54 4.05 13.41
N ARG A 92 2.62 4.68 13.89
CA ARG A 92 2.60 5.62 15.03
C ARG A 92 1.66 6.81 14.85
N THR A 93 1.30 7.16 13.61
CA THR A 93 0.23 8.14 13.31
C THR A 93 -1.14 7.70 13.84
N HIS A 94 -1.31 6.41 14.13
CA HIS A 94 -2.57 5.77 14.54
C HIS A 94 -2.51 5.11 15.93
N GLY A 95 -1.48 5.42 16.72
CA GLY A 95 -1.35 4.92 18.08
C GLY A 95 0.10 4.97 18.56
N GLU A 96 0.32 5.44 19.79
CA GLU A 96 1.67 5.66 20.33
C GLU A 96 2.55 4.40 20.36
N LYS A 97 1.92 3.23 20.45
CA LYS A 97 2.60 1.92 20.52
C LYS A 97 2.77 1.26 19.15
N ASN A 98 2.23 1.85 18.09
CA ASN A 98 2.33 1.30 16.74
C ASN A 98 3.72 1.53 16.15
N PRO A 99 4.09 0.78 15.09
CA PRO A 99 5.39 0.89 14.44
C PRO A 99 5.72 2.28 13.91
N ALA A 100 7.01 2.61 13.92
CA ALA A 100 7.62 3.75 13.24
C ALA A 100 9.00 3.32 12.76
N HIS A 101 9.03 2.35 11.84
CA HIS A 101 10.26 1.72 11.37
C HIS A 101 10.21 1.43 9.88
N MET A 102 11.34 1.00 9.33
CA MET A 102 11.44 0.43 8.00
C MET A 102 11.81 -1.05 8.13
N ARG A 103 11.18 -1.89 7.33
CA ARG A 103 11.45 -3.32 7.22
C ARG A 103 11.87 -3.69 5.81
#